data_AF-A0A8C4Q0F4-F1
#
_entry.id   AF-A0A8C4Q0F4-F1
#
_cell.length_a   1.000
_cell.length_b   1.000
_cell.length_c   1.000
_cell.angle_alpha   90.00
_cell.angle_beta   90.00
_cell.angle_gamma   90.00
#
_symmetry.space_group_name_H-M   'P 1'
#
loop_
_entity.id
_entity.type
_entity.pdbx_description
1 polymer ?
#
loop_
_entity_poly.entity_id
_entity_poly.type
_entity_poly.pdbx_seq_one_letter_code
_entity_poly.pdbx_strand_id
1 'polypeptide(L)'
;MAIQWAHPAHPGLLHHTPLCLDFCNGWFHSCAEDLTCVRNWIYDWDWNIEGNLCPGPCTPFKQMYRDGRDLCETIWGLAFLPVSTEDCISPGCEARNTDQRDSNEDGRINFRTKRSLFLEEIEGSGSGF
;
A
#
# COMPACT_ATOMS: atom_id res chain seq x y z
N MET A 1 13.56 -9.14 -2.03
CA MET A 1 13.83 -8.74 -0.63
C MET A 1 14.19 -7.25 -0.61
N ALA A 2 13.83 -6.51 0.44
CA ALA A 2 14.02 -5.05 0.54
C ALA A 2 15.49 -4.59 0.74
N ILE A 3 16.47 -5.52 0.67
CA ILE A 3 17.90 -5.29 0.92
C ILE A 3 18.47 -4.16 0.06
N GLN A 4 17.97 -4.01 -1.17
CA GLN A 4 18.44 -2.96 -2.09
C GLN A 4 18.16 -1.52 -1.61
N TRP A 5 17.25 -1.35 -0.63
CA TRP A 5 16.93 -0.06 -0.02
C TRP A 5 17.43 0.04 1.42
N ALA A 6 18.36 -0.83 1.85
CA ALA A 6 18.93 -0.72 3.19
C ALA A 6 19.70 0.59 3.35
N HIS A 7 19.51 1.28 4.48
CA HIS A 7 20.22 2.51 4.78
C HIS A 7 21.72 2.24 5.00
N PRO A 8 22.63 2.97 4.34
CA PRO A 8 24.06 2.66 4.34
C PRO A 8 24.73 2.78 5.71
N ALA A 9 24.22 3.68 6.57
CA ALA A 9 24.81 3.97 7.88
C ALA A 9 23.96 3.48 9.07
N HIS A 10 22.74 2.98 8.85
CA HIS A 10 21.79 2.67 9.93
C HIS A 10 21.15 1.31 9.69
N PRO A 11 21.72 0.24 10.27
CA PRO A 11 21.16 -1.10 10.15
C PRO A 11 19.69 -1.13 10.59
N GLY A 12 18.84 -1.72 9.76
CA GLY A 12 17.40 -1.85 10.03
C GLY A 12 16.53 -0.69 9.54
N LEU A 13 17.12 0.40 9.05
CA LEU A 13 16.37 1.46 8.35
C LEU A 13 16.39 1.25 6.84
N LEU A 14 15.32 1.72 6.20
CA LEU A 14 15.25 1.85 4.75
C LEU A 14 15.72 3.24 4.30
N HIS A 15 16.12 3.36 3.04
CA HIS A 15 16.49 4.62 2.42
C HIS A 15 15.94 4.69 1.00
N HIS A 16 15.11 5.70 0.73
CA HIS A 16 14.51 5.98 -0.57
C HIS A 16 13.84 4.76 -1.25
N THR A 17 13.08 3.99 -0.47
CA THR A 17 12.24 2.92 -1.03
C THR A 17 11.15 3.56 -1.92
N PRO A 18 11.05 3.20 -3.21
CA PRO A 18 10.09 3.81 -4.13
C PRO A 18 8.69 3.29 -3.82
N LEU A 19 7.86 4.14 -3.22
CA LEU A 19 6.44 3.84 -2.99
C LEU A 19 5.60 4.42 -4.13
N CYS A 20 4.57 3.67 -4.55
CA CYS A 20 3.61 4.19 -5.51
C CYS A 20 2.86 5.38 -4.91
N LEU A 21 2.75 6.48 -5.66
CA LEU A 21 2.05 7.68 -5.19
C LEU A 21 0.58 7.39 -4.82
N ASP A 22 -0.09 6.50 -5.56
CA ASP A 22 -1.47 6.10 -5.26
C ASP A 22 -1.59 5.38 -3.92
N PHE A 23 -0.60 4.58 -3.53
CA PHE A 23 -0.55 3.98 -2.20
C PHE A 23 -0.45 5.05 -1.11
N CYS A 24 0.41 6.04 -1.31
CA CYS A 24 0.57 7.17 -0.39
C CYS A 24 -0.71 8.01 -0.26
N ASN A 25 -1.40 8.25 -1.37
CA ASN A 25 -2.69 8.93 -1.37
C ASN A 25 -3.78 8.12 -0.65
N GLY A 26 -3.83 6.80 -0.90
CA GLY A 26 -4.74 5.90 -0.21
C GLY A 26 -4.49 5.87 1.29
N TRP A 27 -3.23 5.76 1.71
CA TRP A 27 -2.85 5.80 3.12
C TRP A 27 -3.28 7.10 3.80
N PHE A 28 -2.98 8.26 3.19
CA PHE A 28 -3.39 9.54 3.72
C PHE A 28 -4.91 9.68 3.82
N HIS A 29 -5.64 9.26 2.79
CA HIS A 29 -7.10 9.33 2.80
C HIS A 29 -7.71 8.44 3.89
N SER A 30 -7.24 7.20 4.04
CA SER A 30 -7.74 6.27 5.05
C SER A 30 -7.48 6.75 6.49
N CYS A 31 -6.35 7.42 6.72
CA CYS A 31 -5.96 7.91 8.05
C CYS A 31 -6.31 9.38 8.31
N ALA A 32 -7.05 10.06 7.42
CA ALA A 32 -7.22 11.51 7.47
C ALA A 32 -7.75 12.05 8.82
N GLU A 33 -8.64 11.30 9.49
CA GLU A 33 -9.22 11.64 10.79
C GLU A 33 -8.46 11.02 11.98
N ASP A 34 -7.50 10.13 11.74
CA ASP A 34 -6.67 9.58 12.80
C ASP A 34 -5.78 10.68 13.38
N LEU A 35 -5.36 10.48 14.63
CA LEU A 35 -4.62 11.48 15.38
C LEU A 35 -3.13 11.14 15.44
N THR A 36 -2.29 12.17 15.28
CA THR A 36 -0.87 12.11 15.59
C THR A 36 -0.42 13.40 16.25
N CYS A 37 0.64 13.34 17.04
CA CYS A 37 1.19 14.48 17.76
C CYS A 37 2.59 14.86 17.27
N VAL A 38 3.14 14.10 16.32
CA VAL A 38 4.45 14.36 15.70
C VAL A 38 4.37 14.11 14.20
N ARG A 39 5.21 14.80 13.45
CA ARG A 39 5.18 14.78 11.98
C ARG A 39 6.14 13.74 11.39
N ASN A 40 7.29 13.54 12.02
CA ASN A 40 8.24 12.50 11.67
C ASN A 40 8.36 11.49 12.81
N TRP A 41 7.92 10.25 12.58
CA TRP A 41 7.87 9.22 13.61
C TRP A 41 9.23 8.59 13.92
N ILE A 42 10.28 8.94 13.18
CA ILE A 42 11.65 8.47 13.46
C ILE A 42 12.37 9.40 14.45
N TYR A 43 12.11 10.71 14.43
CA TYR A 43 12.94 11.68 15.16
C TYR A 43 12.18 12.60 16.12
N ASP A 44 10.88 12.84 15.92
CA ASP A 44 10.18 13.96 16.59
C ASP A 44 9.53 13.58 17.93
N TRP A 45 9.64 12.32 18.36
CA TRP A 45 9.09 11.86 19.63
C TRP A 45 9.95 12.31 20.82
N ASP A 46 9.28 12.67 21.92
CA ASP A 46 9.93 12.61 23.23
C ASP A 46 10.04 11.15 23.66
N TRP A 47 11.10 10.77 24.38
CA TRP A 47 11.33 9.39 24.79
C TRP A 47 11.46 9.26 26.31
N ASN A 48 10.81 8.24 26.87
CA ASN A 48 11.01 7.81 28.25
C ASN A 48 11.28 6.29 28.30
N ILE A 49 11.35 5.74 29.51
CA ILE A 49 11.56 4.30 29.72
C ILE A 49 10.39 3.42 29.24
N GLU A 50 9.20 3.98 29.10
CA GLU A 50 7.98 3.28 28.69
C GLU A 50 7.74 3.34 27.17
N GLY A 51 8.36 4.30 26.47
CA GLY A 51 8.29 4.42 25.02
C GLY A 51 8.29 5.86 24.53
N ASN A 52 7.64 6.07 23.39
CA ASN A 52 7.49 7.37 22.76
C ASN A 52 6.33 8.16 23.38
N LEU A 53 6.58 9.43 23.63
CA LEU A 53 5.65 10.39 24.23
C LEU A 53 5.38 11.53 23.26
N CYS A 54 4.13 12.00 23.26
CA CYS A 54 3.74 13.18 22.51
C CYS A 54 4.32 14.45 23.15
N PRO A 55 5.09 15.26 22.41
CA PRO A 55 5.59 16.54 22.91
C PRO A 55 4.47 17.61 23.01
N GLY A 56 3.31 17.37 22.41
CA GLY A 56 2.19 18.30 22.36
C GLY A 56 0.84 17.61 22.12
N PRO A 57 -0.24 18.39 21.95
CA PRO A 57 -1.57 17.85 21.70
C PRO A 57 -1.65 17.11 20.35
N CYS A 58 -2.49 16.08 20.29
CA CYS A 58 -2.71 15.35 19.05
C CYS A 58 -3.56 16.16 18.06
N THR A 59 -3.21 16.05 16.77
CA THR A 59 -3.90 16.67 15.65
C THR A 59 -4.24 15.64 14.57
N PRO A 60 -5.35 15.79 13.83
CA PRO A 60 -5.69 14.91 12.73
C PRO A 60 -4.61 14.87 11.64
N PHE A 61 -4.42 13.72 10.98
CA PHE A 61 -3.45 13.59 9.87
C PHE A 61 -3.71 14.60 8.76
N LYS A 62 -4.97 14.86 8.41
CA LYS A 62 -5.34 15.87 7.41
C LYS A 62 -4.92 17.31 7.76
N GLN A 63 -4.58 17.57 9.03
CA GLN A 63 -4.02 18.83 9.48
C GLN A 63 -2.49 18.76 9.60
N MET A 64 -1.94 17.59 9.94
CA MET A 64 -0.50 17.36 10.09
C MET A 64 0.25 17.28 8.74
N TYR A 65 -0.39 16.70 7.72
CA TYR A 65 0.18 16.49 6.39
C TYR A 65 -0.68 17.17 5.33
N ARG A 66 -0.04 17.73 4.30
CA ARG A 66 -0.71 18.43 3.20
C ARG A 66 -1.47 17.48 2.27
N ASP A 67 -0.87 16.34 1.97
CA ASP A 67 -1.35 15.35 1.01
C ASP A 67 -0.64 13.99 1.23
N GLY A 68 -0.97 12.98 0.42
CA GLY A 68 -0.34 11.66 0.50
C GLY A 68 1.15 11.65 0.22
N ARG A 69 1.62 12.52 -0.70
CA ARG A 69 3.05 12.66 -0.98
C ARG A 69 3.79 13.16 0.26
N ASP A 70 3.25 14.20 0.88
CA ASP A 70 3.79 14.83 2.07
C ASP A 70 3.83 13.88 3.28
N LEU A 71 2.78 13.06 3.44
CA LEU A 71 2.74 11.97 4.42
C LEU A 71 3.91 11.00 4.21
N CYS A 72 4.03 10.40 3.01
CA CYS A 72 5.06 9.40 2.72
C CYS A 72 6.49 9.96 2.81
N GLU A 73 6.72 11.19 2.35
CA GLU A 73 8.05 11.84 2.41
C GLU A 73 8.48 12.18 3.83
N THR A 74 7.55 12.28 4.78
CA THR A 74 7.87 12.76 6.13
C THR A 74 7.75 11.70 7.21
N ILE A 75 6.64 10.95 7.26
CA ILE A 75 6.26 10.20 8.45
C ILE A 75 7.34 9.20 8.88
N TRP A 76 8.08 8.64 7.92
CA TRP A 76 9.15 7.68 8.14
C TRP A 76 10.55 8.22 7.81
N GLY A 77 10.73 9.54 7.91
CA GLY A 77 11.95 10.22 7.51
C GLY A 77 12.31 9.96 6.04
N LEU A 78 13.59 9.69 5.76
CA LEU A 78 14.07 9.45 4.39
C LEU A 78 13.87 8.01 3.88
N ALA A 79 13.02 7.23 4.55
CA ALA A 79 12.82 5.83 4.20
C ALA A 79 12.03 5.65 2.90
N PHE A 80 11.06 6.53 2.61
CA PHE A 80 10.14 6.39 1.50
C PHE A 80 10.29 7.53 0.50
N LEU A 81 10.22 7.17 -0.79
CA LEU A 81 10.25 8.10 -1.91
C LEU A 81 9.00 7.86 -2.77
N PRO A 82 7.96 8.72 -2.70
CA PRO A 82 6.77 8.55 -3.51
C PRO A 82 7.04 8.89 -4.98
N VAL A 83 6.77 7.93 -5.87
CA VAL A 83 6.95 8.02 -7.32
C VAL A 83 5.65 7.70 -8.06
N SER A 84 5.45 8.35 -9.20
CA SER A 84 4.29 8.12 -10.09
C SER A 84 4.61 7.22 -11.28
N THR A 85 5.76 6.55 -11.27
CA THR A 85 6.20 5.62 -12.33
C THR A 85 5.69 4.22 -12.06
N GLU A 86 5.66 3.36 -13.09
CA GLU A 86 5.25 1.95 -12.95
C GLU A 86 6.22 1.13 -12.07
N ASP A 87 7.50 1.54 -11.99
CA ASP A 87 8.52 0.91 -11.16
C ASP A 87 8.43 1.38 -9.70
N CYS A 88 7.37 0.97 -8.99
CA CYS A 88 7.12 1.34 -7.60
C CYS A 88 6.54 0.18 -6.78
N ILE A 89 6.68 0.26 -5.45
CA ILE A 89 6.09 -0.70 -4.53
C ILE A 89 4.78 -0.14 -3.97
N SER A 90 3.73 -0.95 -4.01
CA SER A 90 2.48 -0.70 -3.29
C SER A 90 2.33 -1.76 -2.20
N PRO A 91 2.70 -1.46 -0.94
CA PRO A 91 2.51 -2.38 0.18
C PRO A 91 1.04 -2.81 0.30
N GLY A 92 0.79 -4.08 0.62
CA GLY A 92 -0.57 -4.59 0.83
C GLY A 92 -1.40 -4.81 -0.44
N CYS A 93 -0.91 -4.43 -1.62
CA CYS A 93 -1.47 -4.93 -2.87
C CYS A 93 -0.79 -6.26 -3.23
N GLU A 94 -1.57 -7.32 -3.43
CA GLU A 94 -1.06 -8.52 -4.10
C GLU A 94 -0.54 -8.14 -5.48
N ALA A 95 0.62 -8.68 -5.87
CA ALA A 95 1.25 -8.41 -7.15
C ALA A 95 0.22 -8.54 -8.26
N ARG A 96 0.01 -7.45 -9.02
CA ARG A 96 -1.04 -7.33 -10.04
C ARG A 96 -1.02 -8.56 -10.97
N ASN A 97 -2.02 -9.42 -10.84
CA ASN A 97 -2.61 -10.04 -12.01
C ASN A 97 -3.65 -9.02 -12.50
N THR A 98 -3.50 -8.54 -13.72
CA THR A 98 -4.33 -7.48 -14.31
C THR A 98 -5.77 -7.96 -14.49
N ASP A 99 -6.58 -7.91 -13.43
CA ASP A 99 -8.04 -7.99 -13.48
C ASP A 99 -8.64 -7.49 -12.14
N GLN A 100 -8.57 -6.19 -11.87
CA GLN A 100 -9.32 -5.58 -10.78
C GLN A 100 -10.59 -4.93 -11.32
N ARG A 101 -11.65 -5.73 -11.26
CA ARG A 101 -13.06 -5.38 -11.11
C ARG A 101 -13.30 -3.93 -10.67
N ASP A 102 -13.91 -3.14 -11.56
CA ASP A 102 -14.58 -1.91 -11.21
C ASP A 102 -15.78 -2.22 -10.29
N SER A 103 -15.78 -1.67 -9.08
CA SER A 103 -16.98 -1.58 -8.27
C SER A 103 -17.90 -0.53 -8.91
N ASN A 104 -18.97 -0.96 -9.58
CA ASN A 104 -20.04 -0.08 -10.01
C ASN A 104 -21.31 -0.37 -9.20
N GLU A 105 -21.89 0.69 -8.63
CA GLU A 105 -23.20 0.69 -7.98
C GLU A 105 -24.29 0.25 -8.98
N ASP A 106 -24.65 -1.03 -8.96
CA ASP A 106 -26.03 -1.53 -9.13
C ASP A 106 -25.99 -3.07 -9.03
N GLY A 107 -26.77 -3.64 -8.11
CA GLY A 107 -26.73 -5.04 -7.68
C GLY A 107 -27.27 -6.04 -8.70
N ARG A 108 -26.59 -6.22 -9.85
CA ARG A 108 -26.98 -7.22 -10.85
C ARG A 108 -25.77 -7.94 -11.47
N ILE A 109 -25.48 -9.14 -10.96
CA ILE A 109 -24.46 -10.05 -11.47
C ILE A 109 -24.91 -10.68 -12.80
N ASN A 110 -24.25 -10.30 -13.90
CA ASN A 110 -24.35 -10.97 -15.19
C ASN A 110 -23.13 -11.88 -15.39
N PHE A 111 -23.32 -13.20 -15.29
CA PHE A 111 -22.28 -14.17 -15.61
C PHE A 111 -22.15 -14.31 -17.13
N ARG A 112 -21.09 -13.72 -17.70
CA ARG A 112 -20.64 -14.06 -19.05
C ARG A 112 -19.76 -15.30 -18.98
N THR A 113 -20.34 -16.48 -19.21
CA THR A 113 -19.58 -17.71 -19.39
C THR A 113 -18.76 -17.61 -20.67
N LYS A 114 -17.47 -17.28 -20.56
CA LYS A 114 -16.54 -17.43 -21.68
C LYS A 114 -16.20 -18.92 -21.84
N ARG A 115 -16.67 -19.45 -22.96
CA ARG A 115 -16.40 -20.81 -23.46
C ARG A 115 -14.89 -20.95 -23.68
N SER A 116 -14.24 -21.85 -22.93
CA SER A 116 -12.82 -22.16 -23.09
C SER A 116 -12.58 -22.88 -24.42
N LEU A 117 -11.61 -22.38 -25.20
CA LEU A 117 -11.09 -23.02 -26.41
C LEU A 117 -10.03 -24.04 -25.99
N PHE A 118 -10.46 -25.25 -25.67
CA PHE A 118 -9.60 -26.44 -25.77
C PHE A 118 -10.48 -27.56 -26.34
N LEU A 119 -10.29 -27.82 -27.64
CA LEU A 119 -10.73 -29.04 -28.30
C LEU A 119 -9.48 -29.90 -28.45
N GLU A 120 -9.50 -31.06 -27.80
CA GLU A 120 -8.96 -32.34 -28.27
C GLU A 120 -9.72 -33.38 -27.43
N GLU A 121 -10.83 -33.90 -27.93
CA GLU A 121 -10.89 -35.16 -28.70
C GLU A 121 -10.32 -36.36 -27.93
N ILE A 122 -11.16 -36.97 -27.09
CA ILE A 122 -11.12 -38.42 -26.89
C ILE A 122 -12.52 -38.93 -27.17
N GLU A 123 -12.76 -39.35 -28.41
CA GLU A 123 -13.87 -40.24 -28.74
C GLU A 123 -13.62 -41.62 -28.11
N GLY A 124 -14.69 -42.28 -27.68
CA GLY A 124 -14.67 -43.68 -27.22
C GLY A 124 -15.47 -43.90 -25.94
N SER A 125 -16.80 -43.81 -25.98
CA SER A 125 -17.72 -44.94 -26.23
C SER A 125 -17.88 -45.90 -25.04
N GLY A 126 -19.10 -45.96 -24.47
CA GLY A 126 -19.71 -47.23 -24.07
C GLY A 126 -19.99 -47.52 -22.58
N SER A 127 -21.25 -47.29 -22.19
CA SER A 127 -22.15 -48.14 -21.37
C SER A 127 -21.69 -48.81 -20.05
N GLY A 128 -22.48 -48.57 -18.99
CA GLY A 128 -23.24 -49.65 -18.33
C GLY A 128 -22.83 -50.06 -16.91
N PHE A 129 -23.79 -49.86 -15.99
CA PHE A 129 -23.95 -50.35 -14.60
C PHE A 129 -23.20 -49.61 -13.49
#